data_AF-A0AAU2GHL0-F1
#
_entry.id   AF-A0AAU2GHL0-F1
#
_cell.length_a   1.000
_cell.length_b   1.000
_cell.length_c   1.000
_cell.angle_alpha   90.00
_cell.angle_beta   90.00
_cell.angle_gamma   90.00
#
_symmetry.space_group_name_H-M   'P 1'
#
loop_
_entity.id
_entity.type
_entity.pdbx_description
1 polymer ?
#
loop_
_entity_poly.entity_id
_entity_poly.type
_entity_poly.pdbx_seq_one_letter_code
_entity_poly.pdbx_strand_id
1 'polypeptide(L)'
;MPGQRKRRRSRERASRRAQDLPGRWEPLFSTQEHAELKEYVRRLYTERRIDPECLRIDQFCGRLTHPTSYRVSIFVPEGSA
;
A
#
# COMPACT_ATOMS: atom_id res chain seq x y z
N MET A 1 5.65 -6.00 26.09
CA MET A 1 6.33 -6.06 24.77
C MET A 1 6.79 -4.67 24.31
N PRO A 2 8.00 -4.20 24.65
CA PRO A 2 8.47 -2.83 24.38
C PRO A 2 8.82 -2.51 22.90
N GLY A 3 8.85 -3.50 21.99
CA GLY A 3 9.19 -3.29 20.57
C GLY A 3 8.03 -2.86 19.66
N GLN A 4 6.79 -3.17 20.02
CA GLN A 4 5.60 -2.92 19.17
C GLN A 4 5.32 -1.41 19.00
N ARG A 5 5.63 -0.61 20.02
CA ARG A 5 5.30 0.83 20.07
C ARG A 5 6.12 1.68 19.12
N LYS A 6 7.41 1.34 18.91
CA LYS A 6 8.28 2.07 17.95
C LYS A 6 7.84 1.83 16.50
N ARG A 7 7.46 0.59 16.15
CA ARG A 7 7.01 0.23 14.79
C ARG A 7 5.71 0.93 14.40
N ARG A 8 4.77 1.09 15.34
CA ARG A 8 3.52 1.83 15.11
C ARG A 8 3.74 3.33 14.86
N ARG A 9 4.61 3.99 15.64
CA ARG A 9 4.89 5.43 15.48
C ARG A 9 5.59 5.79 14.16
N SER A 10 6.47 4.92 13.66
CA SER A 10 7.12 5.13 12.36
C SER A 10 6.09 5.09 11.23
N ARG A 11 5.17 4.13 11.25
CA ARG A 11 4.05 4.04 10.29
C ARG A 11 3.09 5.24 10.36
N GLU A 12 2.81 5.74 11.56
CA GLU A 12 1.94 6.91 11.75
C GLU A 12 2.57 8.21 11.22
N ARG A 13 3.89 8.41 11.38
CA ARG A 13 4.60 9.58 10.84
C ARG A 13 4.73 9.51 9.31
N ALA A 14 4.96 8.32 8.80
CA ALA A 14 5.04 8.05 7.38
C ALA A 14 3.72 8.34 6.65
N SER A 15 2.63 7.81 7.19
CA SER A 15 1.27 8.05 6.69
C SER A 15 0.91 9.54 6.63
N ARG A 16 1.38 10.35 7.59
CA ARG A 16 1.17 11.81 7.57
C ARG A 16 1.95 12.51 6.46
N ARG A 17 3.20 12.11 6.19
CA ARG A 17 4.02 12.73 5.13
C ARG A 17 3.42 12.56 3.74
N ALA A 18 2.82 11.41 3.46
CA ALA A 18 2.11 11.16 2.20
C ALA A 18 0.75 11.88 2.12
N GLN A 19 0.13 12.24 3.26
CA GLN A 19 -1.14 12.98 3.29
C GLN A 19 -0.96 14.50 3.11
N ASP A 20 0.20 15.04 3.51
CA ASP A 20 0.48 16.49 3.43
C ASP A 20 0.97 16.94 2.04
N LEU A 21 1.26 16.00 1.12
CA LEU A 21 1.67 16.30 -0.25
C LEU A 21 0.47 16.18 -1.22
N PRO A 22 0.25 17.17 -2.11
CA PRO A 22 -0.74 17.02 -3.17
C PRO A 22 -0.34 15.87 -4.10
N GLY A 23 -1.27 14.98 -4.40
CA GLY A 23 -0.99 13.75 -5.14
C GLY A 23 -2.20 12.82 -5.20
N ARG A 24 -2.08 11.76 -6.00
CA ARG A 24 -3.12 10.75 -6.18
C ARG A 24 -2.56 9.34 -5.98
N TRP A 25 -3.44 8.44 -5.56
CA TRP A 25 -3.13 7.01 -5.48
C TRP A 25 -3.49 6.34 -6.80
N GLU A 26 -2.51 5.81 -7.51
CA GLU A 26 -2.72 5.07 -8.76
C GLU A 26 -2.71 3.56 -8.53
N PRO A 27 -3.68 2.80 -9.06
CA PRO A 27 -3.71 1.35 -8.93
C PRO A 27 -2.64 0.69 -9.82
N LEU A 28 -1.87 -0.22 -9.24
CA LEU A 28 -0.84 -0.99 -9.94
C LEU A 28 -1.24 -2.45 -10.16
N PHE A 29 -1.98 -3.04 -9.23
CA PHE A 29 -2.36 -4.45 -9.26
C PHE A 29 -3.66 -4.69 -8.48
N SER A 30 -4.48 -5.62 -8.94
CA SER A 30 -5.71 -6.04 -8.26
C SER A 30 -5.88 -7.55 -8.40
N THR A 31 -6.19 -8.24 -7.31
CA THR A 31 -6.39 -9.70 -7.30
C THR A 31 -7.42 -10.09 -6.24
N GLN A 32 -8.04 -11.26 -6.37
CA GLN A 32 -8.83 -11.89 -5.30
C GLN A 32 -8.00 -12.88 -4.49
N GLU A 33 -6.83 -13.26 -5.00
CA GLU A 33 -5.96 -14.27 -4.41
C GLU A 33 -4.89 -13.64 -3.53
N HIS A 34 -4.93 -13.97 -2.24
CA HIS A 34 -3.97 -13.43 -1.27
C HIS A 34 -2.52 -13.86 -1.55
N ALA A 35 -2.32 -15.04 -2.15
CA ALA A 35 -1.00 -15.53 -2.55
C ALA A 35 -0.37 -14.65 -3.63
N GLU A 36 -1.15 -14.27 -4.65
CA GLU A 36 -0.70 -13.38 -5.73
C GLU A 36 -0.36 -11.99 -5.22
N LEU A 37 -1.18 -11.44 -4.30
CA LEU A 37 -0.87 -10.17 -3.64
C LEU A 37 0.50 -10.23 -2.96
N LYS A 38 0.75 -11.28 -2.17
CA LYS A 38 2.00 -11.42 -1.41
C LYS A 38 3.20 -11.53 -2.34
N GLU A 39 3.07 -12.27 -3.42
CA GLU A 39 4.12 -12.41 -4.43
C GLU A 39 4.39 -11.08 -5.15
N TYR A 40 3.34 -10.40 -5.58
CA TYR A 40 3.44 -9.11 -6.26
C TYR A 40 4.16 -8.07 -5.39
N VAL A 41 3.74 -7.93 -4.12
CA VAL A 41 4.38 -7.02 -3.17
C VAL A 41 5.85 -7.38 -2.95
N ARG A 42 6.19 -8.67 -2.85
CA ARG A 42 7.59 -9.13 -2.71
C ARG A 42 8.44 -8.71 -3.91
N ARG A 43 7.93 -8.93 -5.13
CA ARG A 43 8.61 -8.53 -6.38
C ARG A 43 8.79 -7.02 -6.43
N LEU A 44 7.75 -6.26 -6.08
CA LEU A 44 7.77 -4.80 -6.07
C LEU A 44 8.89 -4.23 -5.18
N TYR A 45 9.06 -4.76 -3.97
CA TYR A 45 10.16 -4.37 -3.08
C TYR A 45 11.54 -4.77 -3.59
N THR A 46 11.63 -5.89 -4.31
CA THR A 46 12.90 -6.39 -4.84
C THR A 46 13.35 -5.60 -6.08
N GLU A 47 12.41 -5.28 -6.96
CA GLU A 47 12.69 -4.74 -8.30
C GLU A 47 12.70 -3.22 -8.35
N ARG A 48 11.76 -2.54 -7.68
CA ARG A 48 11.50 -1.11 -7.92
C ARG A 48 12.05 -0.16 -6.86
N ARG A 49 12.70 -0.67 -5.80
CA ARG A 49 13.13 0.13 -4.63
C ARG A 49 12.06 1.15 -4.20
N ILE A 50 10.78 0.76 -4.27
CA ILE A 50 9.67 1.65 -3.92
C ILE A 50 9.71 1.88 -2.41
N ASP A 51 9.58 3.14 -2.02
CA ASP A 51 9.42 3.51 -0.63
C ASP A 51 8.14 2.84 -0.09
N PRO A 52 8.22 2.02 0.99
CA PRO A 52 7.05 1.45 1.65
C PRO A 52 5.97 2.48 2.00
N GLU A 53 6.35 3.75 2.19
CA GLU A 53 5.43 4.84 2.52
C GLU A 53 4.56 5.28 1.33
N CYS A 54 5.05 5.08 0.10
CA CYS A 54 4.33 5.36 -1.14
C CYS A 54 3.46 4.19 -1.60
N LEU A 55 3.38 3.09 -0.85
CA LEU A 55 2.60 1.91 -1.21
C LEU A 55 1.38 1.73 -0.30
N ARG A 56 0.20 1.56 -0.89
CA ARG A 56 -1.04 1.25 -0.18
C ARG A 56 -1.61 -0.09 -0.66
N ILE A 57 -2.08 -0.89 0.29
CA ILE A 57 -2.78 -2.14 0.02
C ILE A 57 -4.19 -1.99 0.57
N ASP A 58 -5.18 -1.92 -0.32
CA ASP A 58 -6.59 -1.85 0.00
C ASP A 58 -7.18 -3.28 -0.02
N GLN A 59 -7.97 -3.64 0.99
CA GLN A 59 -8.77 -4.87 1.00
C GLN A 59 -10.25 -4.50 0.89
N PHE A 60 -10.86 -4.86 -0.23
CA PHE A 60 -12.28 -4.68 -0.49
C PHE A 60 -13.01 -5.94 -0.09
N CYS A 61 -13.41 -6.02 1.17
CA CYS A 61 -14.27 -7.09 1.66
C CYS A 61 -15.68 -6.88 1.10
N GLY A 62 -16.03 -7.63 0.06
CA GLY A 62 -17.41 -7.69 -0.38
C GLY A 62 -18.30 -8.27 0.72
N ARG A 63 -19.47 -7.66 0.97
CA ARG A 63 -20.50 -8.29 1.80
C ARG A 63 -21.15 -9.41 1.00
N LEU A 64 -20.81 -10.67 1.30
CA LEU A 64 -21.45 -11.95 0.92
C LEU A 64 -21.68 -12.25 -0.58
N THR A 65 -21.96 -11.26 -1.43
CA THR A 65 -22.22 -11.39 -2.87
C THR A 65 -20.98 -11.13 -3.72
N HIS A 66 -20.01 -10.36 -3.20
CA HIS A 66 -18.79 -10.04 -3.92
C HIS A 66 -17.58 -10.69 -3.26
N PRO A 67 -16.67 -11.30 -4.04
CA PRO A 67 -15.43 -11.85 -3.49
C PRO A 67 -14.57 -10.73 -2.91
N THR A 68 -13.83 -11.06 -1.86
CA THR A 68 -12.82 -10.15 -1.31
C THR A 68 -11.76 -9.90 -2.38
N SER A 69 -11.48 -8.64 -2.67
CA SER A 69 -10.39 -8.26 -3.57
C SER A 69 -9.36 -7.42 -2.83
N TYR A 70 -8.12 -7.54 -3.29
CA TYR A 70 -6.97 -6.81 -2.84
C TYR A 70 -6.50 -5.91 -3.96
N ARG A 71 -6.15 -4.67 -3.65
CA ARG A 71 -5.57 -3.73 -4.60
C ARG A 71 -4.31 -3.12 -4.05
N VAL A 72 -3.27 -3.11 -4.86
CA VAL A 72 -2.01 -2.42 -4.59
C VAL A 72 -2.03 -1.10 -5.36
N SER A 73 -1.77 -0.01 -4.66
CA SER A 73 -1.70 1.34 -5.23
C SER A 73 -0.40 2.03 -4.83
N ILE A 74 0.12 2.88 -5.72
CA ILE A 74 1.27 3.73 -5.45
C ILE A 74 0.83 5.19 -5.35
N PHE A 75 1.45 5.94 -4.45
CA PHE A 75 1.27 7.37 -4.36
C PHE A 75 2.10 8.08 -5.44
N VAL A 76 1.43 8.92 -6.24
CA VAL A 76 2.02 9.75 -7.28
C VAL A 76 1.81 11.21 -6.89
N PRO A 77 2.87 11.97 -6.52
CA PRO A 77 2.75 13.38 -6.17
C PRO A 77 2.39 14.22 -7.41
N GLU A 78 1.55 15.25 -7.22
CA GLU A 78 1.29 16.24 -8.26
C GLU A 78 2.58 17.05 -8.51
N GLY A 79 3.20 16.85 -9.67
CA GLY A 79 4.48 17.49 -10.02
C GLY A 79 5.55 16.53 -10.55
N SER A 80 5.29 15.22 -10.58
CA SER A 80 6.18 14.24 -11.25
C SER A 80 5.83 13.99 -12.73
N ALA A 81 5.33 15.01 -13.44
CA ALA A 81 5.08 14.96 -14.89
C ALA A 81 6.32 15.40 -15.68
#